data_AF-A0A9Q3EMT3-F1
#
_entry.id   AF-A0A9Q3EMT3-F1
#
_cell.length_a   1.000
_cell.length_b   1.000
_cell.length_c   1.000
_cell.angle_alpha   90.00
_cell.angle_beta   90.00
_cell.angle_gamma   90.00
#
_symmetry.space_group_name_H-M   'P 1'
#
loop_
_entity.id
_entity.type
_entity.pdbx_description
1 polymer ?
#
loop_
_entity_poly.entity_id
_entity_poly.type
_entity_poly.pdbx_seq_one_letter_code
_entity_poly.pdbx_strand_id
1 'polypeptide(L)'
;MSETMIDMKVLRIFEGELEHAIKCRCVEPCSTEEYINEMEDIITRTRIVSSKKDTYKEEFVANQLVEAQINPSLSTKMRHELIDVLYTYNNAFASDNEPLGAIKGHEVDITLNIDRPYPPVLRRPAYPASPRAREALEKHIQ
;
A
#
# COMPACT_ATOMS: atom_id res chain seq x y z
N MET A 1 -7.37 -11.96 41.05
CA MET A 1 -8.00 -11.26 39.90
C MET A 1 -9.18 -12.11 39.50
N SER A 2 -10.41 -11.57 39.54
CA SER A 2 -11.62 -12.33 39.20
C SER A 2 -11.65 -12.62 37.70
N GLU A 3 -12.17 -13.79 37.29
CA GLU A 3 -12.29 -14.21 35.89
C GLU A 3 -12.98 -13.16 35.02
N THR A 4 -14.02 -12.51 35.57
CA THR A 4 -14.75 -11.38 34.95
C THR A 4 -13.87 -10.20 34.52
N MET A 5 -12.72 -10.02 35.16
CA MET A 5 -11.79 -8.92 34.89
C MET A 5 -10.88 -9.22 33.69
N ILE A 6 -10.69 -10.51 33.36
CA ILE A 6 -9.95 -10.97 32.18
C ILE A 6 -10.86 -10.82 30.95
N ASP A 7 -12.12 -11.23 31.05
CA ASP A 7 -13.10 -11.17 29.95
C ASP A 7 -13.33 -9.74 29.46
N MET A 8 -13.49 -8.78 30.39
CA MET A 8 -13.59 -7.35 30.10
C MET A 8 -12.34 -6.76 29.41
N LYS A 9 -11.15 -7.31 29.67
CA LYS A 9 -9.92 -6.88 28.99
C LYS A 9 -9.81 -7.45 27.58
N VAL A 10 -10.21 -8.71 27.38
CA VAL A 10 -10.24 -9.34 26.06
C VAL A 10 -11.21 -8.61 25.14
N LEU A 11 -12.41 -8.27 25.62
CA LEU A 11 -13.36 -7.45 24.87
C LEU A 11 -12.80 -6.12 24.38
N ARG A 12 -12.03 -5.45 25.23
CA ARG A 12 -11.41 -4.16 24.93
C ARG A 12 -10.35 -4.24 23.83
N ILE A 13 -9.85 -5.43 23.50
CA ILE A 13 -8.96 -5.67 22.35
C ILE A 13 -9.77 -5.71 21.05
N PHE A 14 -11.04 -6.12 21.12
CA PHE A 14 -11.95 -6.29 19.98
C PHE A 14 -12.91 -5.11 19.78
N GLU A 15 -12.55 -3.89 20.23
CA GLU A 15 -13.40 -2.69 20.24
C GLU A 15 -14.38 -2.62 19.03
N GLY A 16 -15.68 -2.52 19.31
CA GLY A 16 -16.71 -2.34 18.28
C GLY A 16 -17.91 -3.30 18.37
N GLU A 17 -18.35 -3.81 17.22
CA GLU A 17 -19.61 -4.58 17.06
C GLU A 17 -19.64 -5.88 17.86
N LEU A 18 -18.50 -6.55 18.02
CA LEU A 18 -18.40 -7.81 18.78
C LEU A 18 -18.63 -7.57 20.28
N GLU A 19 -18.01 -6.53 20.85
CA GLU A 19 -18.20 -6.16 22.25
C GLU A 19 -19.65 -5.81 22.56
N HIS A 20 -20.29 -5.02 21.68
CA HIS A 20 -21.70 -4.66 21.83
C HIS A 20 -22.60 -5.91 21.70
N ALA A 21 -22.37 -6.76 20.70
CA ALA A 21 -23.15 -7.97 20.48
C ALA A 21 -23.08 -8.94 21.66
N ILE A 22 -21.90 -9.11 22.27
CA ILE A 22 -21.72 -9.96 23.45
C ILE A 22 -22.41 -9.37 24.67
N LYS A 23 -22.28 -8.06 24.92
CA LYS A 23 -22.98 -7.39 26.03
C LYS A 23 -24.50 -7.42 25.90
N CYS A 24 -25.04 -7.50 24.68
CA CYS A 24 -26.48 -7.66 24.46
C CYS A 24 -27.00 -9.08 24.73
N ARG A 25 -26.14 -10.11 24.67
CA ARG A 25 -26.54 -11.51 24.83
C ARG A 25 -26.16 -12.11 26.19
N CYS A 26 -25.01 -11.73 26.72
CA CYS A 26 -24.55 -12.18 28.02
C CYS A 26 -25.10 -11.26 29.12
N VAL A 27 -25.91 -11.81 30.02
CA VAL A 27 -26.38 -11.12 31.24
C VAL A 27 -25.42 -11.48 32.36
N GLU A 28 -24.80 -10.48 33.00
CA GLU A 28 -23.93 -10.73 34.15
C GLU A 28 -24.73 -11.25 35.37
N PRO A 29 -24.20 -12.21 36.16
CA PRO A 29 -22.94 -12.92 35.94
C PRO A 29 -23.14 -14.15 35.04
N CYS A 30 -22.38 -14.24 33.94
CA CYS A 30 -22.27 -15.48 33.17
C CYS A 30 -20.93 -16.18 33.47
N SER A 31 -20.92 -17.50 33.33
CA SER A 31 -19.69 -18.27 33.46
C SER A 31 -18.77 -18.07 32.25
N THR A 32 -17.47 -18.26 32.44
CA THR A 32 -16.47 -18.16 31.35
C THR A 32 -16.79 -19.09 30.18
N GLU A 33 -17.38 -20.25 30.46
CA GLU A 33 -17.76 -21.24 29.44
C GLU A 33 -18.95 -20.77 28.59
N GLU A 34 -19.99 -20.20 29.21
CA GLU A 34 -21.12 -19.58 28.50
C GLU A 34 -20.66 -18.40 27.66
N TYR A 35 -19.72 -17.62 28.18
CA TYR A 35 -19.14 -16.47 27.49
C TYR A 35 -18.40 -16.86 26.21
N ILE A 36 -17.56 -17.91 26.28
CA ILE A 36 -16.84 -18.45 25.12
C ILE A 36 -17.82 -18.99 24.08
N ASN A 37 -18.83 -19.75 24.50
CA ASN A 37 -19.82 -20.32 23.59
C ASN A 37 -20.62 -19.23 22.84
N GLU A 38 -21.00 -18.15 23.52
CA GLU A 38 -21.67 -17.01 22.87
C GLU A 38 -20.73 -16.24 21.94
N MET A 39 -19.45 -16.07 22.30
CA MET A 39 -18.46 -15.48 21.38
C MET A 39 -18.33 -16.30 20.10
N GLU A 40 -18.21 -17.63 20.21
CA GLU A 40 -18.11 -18.53 19.05
C GLU A 40 -19.39 -18.52 18.20
N ASP A 41 -20.57 -18.50 18.82
CA ASP A 41 -21.85 -18.40 18.13
C ASP A 41 -22.00 -17.06 17.39
N ILE A 42 -21.60 -15.95 18.03
CA ILE A 42 -21.62 -14.64 17.39
C ILE A 42 -20.66 -14.63 16.20
N ILE A 43 -19.42 -15.08 16.38
CA ILE A 43 -18.42 -15.13 15.31
C ILE A 43 -18.90 -15.97 14.12
N THR A 44 -19.48 -17.14 14.38
CA THR A 44 -19.97 -18.04 13.33
C THR A 44 -21.20 -17.48 12.60
N ARG A 45 -22.13 -16.83 13.32
CA ARG A 45 -23.35 -16.26 12.72
C ARG A 45 -23.15 -14.93 12.01
N THR A 46 -22.26 -14.08 12.51
CA THR A 46 -22.13 -12.69 12.04
C THR A 46 -20.94 -12.45 11.12
N ARG A 47 -19.98 -13.39 11.01
CA ARG A 47 -18.73 -13.20 10.25
C ARG A 47 -18.00 -11.89 10.63
N ILE A 48 -18.11 -11.43 11.87
CA ILE A 48 -17.46 -10.18 12.34
C ILE A 48 -15.92 -10.24 12.23
N VAL A 49 -15.33 -11.42 12.06
CA VAL A 49 -13.88 -11.61 11.76
C VAL A 49 -13.53 -11.25 10.30
N SER A 50 -14.42 -10.60 9.55
CA SER A 50 -14.03 -9.99 8.29
C SER A 50 -13.04 -8.87 8.58
N SER A 51 -11.74 -9.18 8.44
CA SER A 51 -10.63 -8.22 8.43
C SER A 51 -11.11 -6.90 7.88
N LYS A 52 -10.93 -5.81 8.64
CA LYS A 52 -11.08 -4.44 8.12
C LYS A 52 -10.43 -4.43 6.74
N LYS A 53 -11.24 -4.35 5.69
CA LYS A 53 -10.74 -4.26 4.31
C LYS A 53 -9.94 -2.97 4.25
N ASP A 54 -8.65 -3.09 4.02
CA ASP A 54 -7.78 -1.94 3.87
C ASP A 54 -8.10 -1.31 2.51
N THR A 55 -9.02 -0.33 2.51
CA THR A 55 -9.53 0.33 1.31
C THR A 55 -8.39 0.83 0.40
N TYR A 56 -7.30 1.31 1.00
CA TYR A 56 -6.13 1.81 0.28
C TYR A 56 -5.35 0.70 -0.44
N LYS A 57 -5.31 -0.49 0.15
CA LYS A 57 -4.66 -1.65 -0.47
C LYS A 57 -5.47 -2.18 -1.66
N GLU A 58 -6.79 -2.16 -1.57
CA GLU A 58 -7.66 -2.51 -2.70
C GLU A 58 -7.50 -1.52 -3.86
N GLU A 59 -7.42 -0.23 -3.56
CA GLU A 59 -7.14 0.83 -4.54
C GLU A 59 -5.74 0.68 -5.17
N PHE A 60 -4.72 0.35 -4.37
CA PHE A 60 -3.37 0.06 -4.87
C PHE A 60 -3.38 -1.11 -5.87
N VAL A 61 -4.07 -2.20 -5.55
CA VAL A 61 -4.17 -3.35 -6.46
C VAL A 61 -4.91 -2.97 -7.74
N ALA A 62 -5.98 -2.20 -7.64
CA ALA A 62 -6.81 -1.79 -8.78
C ALA A 62 -6.14 -0.75 -9.69
N ASN A 63 -5.27 0.11 -9.16
CA ASN A 63 -4.64 1.16 -9.95
C ASN A 63 -3.23 0.79 -10.41
N GLN A 64 -2.41 0.17 -9.54
CA GLN A 64 -0.99 -0.07 -9.83
C GLN A 64 -0.69 -1.50 -10.29
N LEU A 65 -1.47 -2.49 -9.85
CA LEU A 65 -1.21 -3.91 -10.17
C LEU A 65 -2.09 -4.48 -11.27
N VAL A 66 -2.95 -3.66 -11.91
CA VAL A 66 -3.79 -4.12 -13.03
C VAL A 66 -2.97 -4.50 -14.25
N GLU A 67 -1.94 -3.72 -14.56
CA GLU A 67 -1.03 -4.00 -15.68
C GLU A 67 0.11 -4.96 -15.30
N ALA A 68 0.22 -5.30 -14.01
CA ALA A 68 1.29 -6.17 -13.53
C ALA A 68 1.09 -7.60 -14.04
N GLN A 69 2.06 -8.09 -14.81
CA GLN A 69 2.09 -9.47 -15.31
C GLN A 69 2.55 -10.45 -14.21
N ILE A 70 1.74 -10.59 -13.15
CA ILE A 70 1.98 -11.58 -12.10
C ILE A 70 1.72 -12.97 -12.66
N ASN A 71 2.66 -13.88 -12.44
CA ASN A 71 2.57 -15.26 -12.94
C ASN A 71 1.24 -15.92 -12.50
N PRO A 72 0.42 -16.42 -13.44
CA PRO A 72 -0.87 -17.04 -13.11
C PRO A 72 -0.74 -18.37 -12.38
N SER A 73 0.44 -19.02 -12.43
CA SER A 73 0.71 -20.27 -11.72
C SER A 73 0.96 -20.09 -10.21
N LEU A 74 0.98 -18.86 -9.71
CA LEU A 74 1.18 -18.59 -8.28
C LEU A 74 -0.05 -19.05 -7.47
N SER A 75 0.19 -19.67 -6.31
CA SER A 75 -0.90 -19.99 -5.39
C SER A 75 -1.55 -18.72 -4.84
N THR A 76 -2.83 -18.81 -4.47
CA THR A 76 -3.57 -17.66 -3.89
C THR A 76 -2.89 -17.09 -2.65
N LYS A 77 -2.27 -17.95 -1.82
CA LYS A 77 -1.53 -17.52 -0.62
C LYS A 77 -0.29 -16.71 -0.98
N MET A 78 0.54 -17.24 -1.86
CA MET A 78 1.75 -16.55 -2.33
C MET A 78 1.42 -15.23 -3.01
N ARG A 79 0.29 -15.17 -3.72
CA ARG A 79 -0.13 -13.94 -4.39
C ARG A 79 -0.52 -12.87 -3.37
N HIS A 80 -1.18 -13.25 -2.30
CA HIS A 80 -1.47 -12.32 -1.20
C HIS A 80 -0.18 -11.85 -0.54
N GLU A 81 0.73 -12.76 -0.18
CA GLU A 81 2.02 -12.40 0.41
C GLU A 81 2.83 -11.45 -0.49
N LEU A 82 2.82 -11.67 -1.80
CA LEU A 82 3.47 -10.78 -2.76
C LEU A 82 2.84 -9.37 -2.74
N ILE A 83 1.51 -9.28 -2.79
CA ILE A 83 0.80 -8.00 -2.75
C ILE A 83 1.10 -7.27 -1.43
N ASP A 84 1.17 -8.00 -0.32
CA ASP A 84 1.49 -7.44 1.00
C ASP A 84 2.87 -6.79 1.01
N VAL A 85 3.88 -7.48 0.46
CA VAL A 85 5.25 -6.95 0.34
C VAL A 85 5.27 -5.72 -0.57
N LEU A 86 4.65 -5.79 -1.74
CA LEU A 86 4.62 -4.67 -2.69
C LEU A 86 3.93 -3.44 -2.10
N TYR A 87 2.84 -3.63 -1.37
CA TYR A 87 2.14 -2.55 -0.69
C TYR A 87 2.98 -1.95 0.44
N THR A 88 3.63 -2.80 1.25
CA THR A 88 4.48 -2.36 2.38
C THR A 88 5.64 -1.48 1.92
N TYR A 89 6.20 -1.76 0.75
CA TYR A 89 7.34 -1.04 0.20
C TYR A 89 6.99 -0.19 -1.02
N ASN A 90 5.74 0.29 -1.15
CA ASN A 90 5.29 1.01 -2.35
C ASN A 90 6.18 2.23 -2.71
N ASN A 91 6.66 2.96 -1.71
CA ASN A 91 7.50 4.15 -1.86
C ASN A 91 8.94 3.83 -2.30
N ALA A 92 9.34 2.55 -2.30
CA ALA A 92 10.64 2.13 -2.82
C ALA A 92 10.63 1.98 -4.34
N PHE A 93 9.46 1.99 -4.97
CA PHE A 93 9.29 1.85 -6.42
C PHE A 93 9.02 3.21 -7.06
N ALA A 94 9.47 3.37 -8.31
CA ALA A 94 9.13 4.54 -9.11
C ALA A 94 7.64 4.51 -9.47
N SER A 95 6.99 5.66 -9.44
CA SER A 95 5.68 5.84 -10.08
C SER A 95 5.76 6.93 -11.15
N ASP A 96 4.75 7.02 -12.00
CA ASP A 96 4.69 8.08 -13.03
C ASP A 96 4.68 9.49 -12.40
N ASN A 97 4.12 9.62 -11.19
CA ASN A 97 4.06 10.88 -10.45
C ASN A 97 5.33 11.13 -9.62
N GLU A 98 6.02 10.08 -9.20
CA GLU A 98 7.19 10.14 -8.32
C GLU A 98 8.34 9.30 -8.93
N PRO A 99 9.11 9.90 -9.87
CA PRO A 99 10.24 9.23 -10.49
C PRO A 99 11.42 9.10 -9.52
N LEU A 100 12.22 8.05 -9.72
CA LEU A 100 13.43 7.82 -8.93
C LEU A 100 14.45 8.96 -9.12
N GLY A 101 15.10 9.36 -8.03
CA GLY A 101 16.25 10.26 -8.08
C GLY A 101 15.99 11.72 -7.70
N ALA A 102 14.75 12.11 -7.39
CA ALA A 102 14.44 13.41 -6.78
C ALA A 102 14.83 13.45 -5.28
N ILE A 103 16.05 13.02 -4.95
CA ILE A 103 16.54 12.97 -3.58
C ILE A 103 16.96 14.38 -3.17
N LYS A 104 16.23 14.97 -2.21
CA LYS A 104 16.57 16.27 -1.64
C LYS A 104 18.03 16.29 -1.17
N GLY A 105 18.78 17.29 -1.61
CA GLY A 105 20.19 17.47 -1.24
C GLY A 105 21.21 16.75 -2.14
N HIS A 106 20.78 16.04 -3.19
CA HIS A 106 21.67 15.49 -4.23
C HIS A 106 21.62 16.32 -5.51
N GLU A 107 21.41 17.63 -5.38
CA GLU A 107 21.44 18.55 -6.50
C GLU A 107 22.85 18.63 -7.08
N VAL A 108 22.95 18.59 -8.41
CA VAL A 108 24.24 18.63 -9.10
C VAL A 108 24.55 20.07 -9.48
N ASP A 109 25.55 20.66 -8.81
CA ASP A 109 26.10 21.96 -9.17
C ASP A 109 27.02 21.83 -10.38
N ILE A 110 26.48 22.11 -11.56
CA ILE A 110 27.26 22.14 -12.82
C ILE A 110 27.90 23.52 -12.97
N THR A 111 29.20 23.62 -12.69
CA THR A 111 29.99 24.84 -12.93
C THR A 111 30.63 24.80 -14.31
N LEU A 112 30.37 25.82 -15.14
CA LEU A 112 30.98 25.96 -16.46
C LEU A 112 32.34 26.67 -16.35
N ASN A 113 33.42 25.96 -16.70
CA ASN A 113 34.73 26.58 -16.84
C ASN A 113 34.76 27.41 -18.15
N ILE A 114 34.95 28.72 -18.03
CA ILE A 114 35.02 29.66 -19.15
C ILE A 114 36.47 29.93 -19.61
N ASP A 115 37.42 29.15 -19.11
CA ASP A 115 38.84 29.35 -19.39
C ASP A 115 39.19 29.05 -20.86
N ARG A 116 40.11 29.85 -21.39
CA ARG A 116 40.70 29.67 -22.72
C ARG A 116 41.43 28.31 -22.79
N PRO A 117 41.60 27.70 -23.97
CA PRO A 117 41.36 28.24 -25.32
C PRO A 117 39.95 28.03 -25.90
N TYR A 118 39.06 27.27 -25.27
CA TYR A 118 37.77 26.92 -25.85
C TYR A 118 36.64 27.04 -24.83
N PRO A 119 36.05 28.23 -24.62
CA PRO A 119 34.87 28.37 -23.79
C PRO A 119 33.73 27.50 -24.36
N PRO A 120 32.86 26.92 -23.51
CA PRO A 120 31.77 26.06 -23.96
C PRO A 120 30.89 26.77 -25.00
N VAL A 121 30.67 26.12 -26.15
CA VAL A 121 29.78 26.65 -27.20
C VAL A 121 28.34 26.54 -26.72
N LEU A 122 27.79 27.62 -26.19
CA LEU A 122 26.49 27.63 -25.50
C LEU A 122 25.28 27.37 -26.41
N ARG A 123 25.43 27.50 -27.74
CA ARG A 123 24.34 27.21 -28.70
C ARG A 123 24.86 26.54 -29.96
N ARG A 124 24.30 25.38 -30.25
CA ARG A 124 24.30 24.74 -31.58
C ARG A 124 22.84 24.43 -31.93
N PRO A 125 22.39 24.68 -33.17
CA PRO A 125 21.06 24.22 -33.56
C PRO A 125 21.01 22.70 -33.41
N ALA A 126 19.90 22.18 -32.89
CA ALA A 126 19.67 20.75 -32.89
C ALA A 126 19.71 20.23 -34.34
N TYR A 127 20.29 19.06 -34.54
CA TYR A 127 20.21 18.41 -35.84
C TYR A 127 18.74 18.12 -36.19
N PRO A 128 18.34 18.27 -37.45
CA PRO A 128 16.96 18.03 -37.84
C PRO A 128 16.59 16.57 -37.58
N ALA A 129 15.53 16.36 -36.79
CA ALA A 129 14.96 15.04 -36.57
C ALA A 129 14.11 14.62 -37.77
N SER A 130 14.12 13.32 -38.10
CA SER A 130 13.18 12.79 -39.10
C SER A 130 11.73 12.92 -38.60
N PRO A 131 10.72 12.97 -39.51
CA PRO A 131 9.32 13.06 -39.11
C PRO A 131 8.92 11.98 -38.10
N ARG A 132 9.33 10.74 -38.35
CA ARG A 132 9.11 9.59 -37.45
C ARG A 132 9.78 9.76 -36.08
N ALA A 133 11.03 10.24 -36.07
CA ALA A 133 11.74 10.48 -34.82
C ALA A 133 11.07 11.60 -34.01
N ARG A 134 10.60 12.65 -34.69
CA ARG A 134 9.91 13.77 -34.06
C ARG A 134 8.60 13.33 -33.40
N GLU A 135 7.77 12.56 -34.11
CA GLU A 135 6.51 12.01 -33.56
C GLU A 135 6.74 11.12 -32.31
N ALA A 136 7.83 10.34 -32.28
CA ALA A 136 8.15 9.51 -31.13
C ALA A 136 8.65 10.33 -29.92
N LEU A 137 9.46 11.37 -30.18
CA LEU A 137 9.97 12.28 -29.14
C LEU A 137 8.85 13.13 -28.54
N GLU A 138 7.92 13.61 -29.36
CA GLU A 138 6.76 14.41 -28.89
C GLU A 138 5.93 13.68 -27.83
N LYS A 139 5.88 12.33 -27.86
CA LYS A 139 5.18 11.52 -26.83
C LYS A 139 5.81 11.56 -25.44
N HIS A 140 7.10 11.89 -25.34
CA HIS A 140 7.87 11.79 -24.09
C HIS A 140 8.35 13.15 -23.56
N ILE A 141 8.17 14.22 -24.34
CA ILE A 141 8.64 15.58 -24.02
C ILE A 141 7.50 16.49 -23.56
N GLN A 142 6.22 16.14 -23.83
CA GLN A 142 5.05 16.96 -23.47
C GLN A 142 4.84 17.09 -21.96
#